data_AF-A0A9D9DHQ7-F1
#
_entry.id   AF-A0A9D9DHQ7-F1
#
_cell.length_a   1.000
_cell.length_b   1.000
_cell.length_c   1.000
_cell.angle_alpha   90.00
_cell.angle_beta   90.00
_cell.angle_gamma   90.00
#
_symmetry.space_group_name_H-M   'P 1'
#
loop_
_entity.id
_entity.type
_entity.pdbx_description
1 polymer ?
#
loop_
_entity_poly.entity_id
_entity_poly.type
_entity_poly.pdbx_seq_one_letter_code
_entity_poly.pdbx_strand_id
1 'polypeptide(L)'
;MKGIVNNKPKKKERHILSSIFQYFRTMYSNQACIDRGTGISTLTNEKVGIKKTWYIAVIFFIVAMLMALTPIAVHASQQNASLIAFSTYNHNYDEYIYSATLKTSDYHSVDGDLSNLTLNDNKVSGEFTTNNDFVIDSTGELVEFNYIGYHLSLNSEEEGYVKDFEIFYASDENATKLINDFNLAENTFRYNSATSDVDFESKDAVIDRDCSFIMFSESTFYIYIFNGQNLRGDYLSFTENNVTIESLLSRNVIESDDRNVKVNTVFNNFKSFLDTSYKHNLVRGTWIQVGITVGVNVGITLILGLILFLMTRGKNNPNRIIKWYQCFLIAFYASLCPGLLTLVFGFILSGMEIMLYVLTFGVRVMWMSVRNLRPAYQ
;
A
#
# COMPACT_ATOMS: atom_id res chain seq x y z
N MET A 1 -77.87 -10.70 26.91
CA MET A 1 -76.80 -11.69 26.65
C MET A 1 -75.95 -11.15 25.49
N LYS A 2 -74.81 -10.50 25.75
CA LYS A 2 -73.43 -11.05 25.85
C LYS A 2 -73.01 -11.88 24.62
N GLY A 3 -72.04 -11.33 23.86
CA GLY A 3 -71.03 -12.01 23.03
C GLY A 3 -71.57 -12.65 21.74
N ILE A 4 -70.90 -12.59 20.59
CA ILE A 4 -69.48 -12.87 20.39
C ILE A 4 -68.95 -11.94 19.28
N VAL A 5 -68.03 -11.05 19.66
CA VAL A 5 -67.18 -10.31 18.71
C VAL A 5 -66.09 -11.27 18.25
N ASN A 6 -66.09 -11.60 16.96
CA ASN A 6 -65.02 -12.36 16.31
C ASN A 6 -63.74 -11.49 16.25
N ASN A 7 -62.94 -11.55 17.31
CA ASN A 7 -61.57 -11.05 17.30
C ASN A 7 -60.73 -11.97 16.40
N LYS A 8 -60.51 -11.55 15.14
CA LYS A 8 -59.41 -12.08 14.34
C LYS A 8 -58.09 -11.71 15.03
N PRO A 9 -57.22 -12.68 15.39
CA PRO A 9 -55.93 -12.34 15.96
C PRO A 9 -55.08 -11.59 14.92
N LYS A 10 -54.59 -10.41 15.29
CA LYS A 10 -53.59 -9.65 14.54
C LYS A 10 -52.32 -10.51 14.40
N LYS A 11 -52.14 -11.13 13.24
CA LYS A 11 -50.86 -11.74 12.80
C LYS A 11 -49.90 -10.58 12.49
N LYS A 12 -49.14 -10.11 13.47
CA LYS A 12 -48.09 -9.10 13.27
C LYS A 12 -46.71 -9.64 13.68
N GLU A 13 -45.74 -9.34 12.83
CA GLU A 13 -44.28 -9.27 13.04
C GLU A 13 -43.38 -10.52 13.00
N ARG A 14 -43.87 -11.76 13.16
CA ARG A 14 -42.98 -12.95 13.04
C ARG A 14 -42.48 -13.28 11.61
N HIS A 15 -42.99 -12.63 10.57
CA HIS A 15 -42.67 -12.97 9.17
C HIS A 15 -41.40 -12.33 8.63
N ILE A 16 -40.90 -11.24 9.22
CA ILE A 16 -39.77 -10.49 8.65
C ILE A 16 -38.44 -11.24 8.91
N LEU A 17 -38.19 -11.66 10.15
CA LEU A 17 -36.97 -12.40 10.52
C LEU A 17 -36.88 -13.76 9.80
N SER A 18 -37.99 -14.50 9.70
CA SER A 18 -38.01 -15.76 8.94
C SER A 18 -37.72 -15.56 7.45
N SER A 19 -38.10 -14.40 6.89
CA SER A 19 -37.84 -14.10 5.48
C SER A 19 -36.38 -13.71 5.23
N ILE A 20 -35.75 -13.00 6.18
CA ILE A 20 -34.33 -12.61 6.14
C ILE A 20 -33.43 -13.85 6.28
N PHE A 21 -33.77 -14.77 7.18
CA PHE A 21 -32.99 -16.01 7.39
C PHE A 21 -32.88 -16.87 6.11
N GLN A 22 -33.89 -16.80 5.24
CA GLN A 22 -33.85 -17.50 3.95
C GLN A 22 -32.81 -16.92 2.98
N TYR A 23 -32.39 -15.66 3.14
CA TYR A 23 -31.27 -15.08 2.38
C TYR A 23 -29.92 -15.51 2.96
N PHE A 24 -29.78 -15.65 4.29
CA PHE A 24 -28.56 -16.23 4.88
C PHE A 24 -28.32 -17.68 4.44
N ARG A 25 -29.39 -18.42 4.07
CA ARG A 25 -29.26 -19.75 3.46
C ARG A 25 -28.46 -19.73 2.15
N THR A 26 -28.41 -18.60 1.44
CA THR A 26 -27.56 -18.47 0.25
C THR A 26 -26.07 -18.41 0.58
N MET A 27 -25.65 -18.36 1.85
CA MET A 27 -24.22 -18.45 2.20
C MET A 27 -23.69 -19.89 2.11
N TYR A 28 -24.49 -20.88 2.52
CA TYR A 28 -24.06 -22.28 2.58
C TYR A 28 -24.77 -23.19 1.57
N SER A 29 -25.85 -22.74 0.92
CA SER A 29 -26.60 -23.53 -0.07
C SER A 29 -26.58 -22.90 -1.46
N ASN A 30 -25.98 -23.62 -2.42
CA ASN A 30 -26.01 -23.23 -3.82
C ASN A 30 -27.42 -23.35 -4.43
N GLN A 31 -28.28 -24.21 -3.91
CA GLN A 31 -29.68 -24.30 -4.34
C GLN A 31 -30.45 -23.04 -3.96
N ALA A 32 -30.23 -22.53 -2.75
CA ALA A 32 -30.84 -21.27 -2.33
C ALA A 32 -30.39 -20.08 -3.19
N CYS A 33 -29.15 -20.08 -3.69
CA CYS A 33 -28.67 -19.05 -4.62
C CYS A 33 -29.44 -19.08 -5.95
N ILE A 34 -29.67 -20.28 -6.48
CA ILE A 34 -30.43 -20.49 -7.71
C ILE A 34 -31.89 -20.06 -7.49
N ASP A 35 -32.54 -20.58 -6.46
CA ASP A 35 -33.94 -20.29 -6.15
C ASP A 35 -34.19 -18.78 -5.95
N ARG A 36 -33.24 -18.06 -5.34
CA ARG A 36 -33.32 -16.61 -5.11
C ARG A 36 -32.97 -15.78 -6.34
N GLY A 37 -32.03 -16.24 -7.16
CA GLY A 37 -31.68 -15.57 -8.41
C GLY A 37 -32.74 -15.73 -9.50
N THR A 38 -33.45 -16.85 -9.54
CA THR A 38 -34.57 -17.09 -10.47
C THR A 38 -35.90 -16.57 -9.93
N GLY A 39 -36.08 -16.53 -8.60
CA GLY A 39 -37.33 -16.24 -7.91
C GLY A 39 -38.33 -17.40 -7.92
N ILE A 40 -37.89 -18.60 -8.35
CA ILE A 40 -38.68 -19.83 -8.46
C ILE A 40 -37.79 -20.98 -8.02
N SER A 41 -38.28 -21.87 -7.14
CA SER A 41 -37.52 -23.06 -6.78
C SER A 41 -37.39 -23.98 -7.99
N THR A 42 -36.16 -24.36 -8.36
CA THR A 42 -35.98 -25.33 -9.45
C THR A 42 -36.34 -26.76 -9.05
N LEU A 43 -36.58 -27.03 -7.75
CA LEU A 43 -36.99 -28.33 -7.23
C LEU A 43 -38.52 -28.48 -7.16
N THR A 44 -39.24 -27.45 -6.75
CA THR A 44 -40.70 -27.50 -6.52
C THR A 44 -41.51 -26.68 -7.52
N ASN A 45 -40.86 -25.90 -8.41
CA ASN A 45 -41.51 -24.93 -9.30
C ASN A 45 -42.37 -23.87 -8.59
N GLU A 46 -42.29 -23.78 -7.26
CA GLU A 46 -42.99 -22.77 -6.46
C GLU A 46 -42.22 -21.45 -6.44
N LYS A 47 -42.94 -20.33 -6.31
CA LYS A 47 -42.30 -19.00 -6.17
C LYS A 47 -41.59 -18.92 -4.81
N VAL A 48 -40.28 -18.67 -4.84
CA VAL A 48 -39.47 -18.56 -3.62
C VAL A 48 -39.15 -17.10 -3.35
N GLY A 49 -39.66 -16.59 -2.23
CA GLY A 49 -39.37 -15.24 -1.73
C GLY A 49 -40.46 -14.19 -1.98
N ILE A 50 -40.24 -13.01 -1.38
CA ILE A 50 -41.07 -11.81 -1.58
C ILE A 50 -40.70 -11.24 -2.96
N LYS A 51 -41.67 -10.76 -3.76
CA LYS A 51 -41.52 -10.19 -5.12
C LYS A 51 -40.08 -9.79 -5.53
N LYS A 52 -39.55 -10.43 -6.59
CA LYS A 52 -38.30 -10.09 -7.34
C LYS A 52 -37.36 -9.10 -6.62
N THR A 53 -36.62 -9.56 -5.63
CA THR A 53 -35.66 -8.74 -4.88
C THR A 53 -34.27 -8.74 -5.54
N TRP A 54 -34.20 -8.24 -6.78
CA TRP A 54 -32.92 -8.12 -7.51
C TRP A 54 -31.92 -7.23 -6.74
N TYR A 55 -32.43 -6.22 -6.03
CA TYR A 55 -31.64 -5.30 -5.22
C TYR A 55 -30.93 -6.00 -4.05
N ILE A 56 -31.47 -7.08 -3.49
CA ILE A 56 -30.79 -7.82 -2.40
C ILE A 56 -29.57 -8.55 -2.93
N ALA A 57 -29.64 -9.10 -4.15
CA ALA A 57 -28.48 -9.70 -4.80
C ALA A 57 -27.37 -8.65 -4.98
N VAL A 58 -27.72 -7.43 -5.43
CA VAL A 58 -26.78 -6.33 -5.57
C VAL A 58 -26.17 -5.92 -4.22
N ILE A 59 -26.97 -5.85 -3.15
CA ILE A 59 -26.46 -5.57 -1.80
C ILE A 59 -25.47 -6.67 -1.37
N PHE A 60 -25.80 -7.94 -1.58
CA PHE A 60 -24.92 -9.06 -1.22
C PHE A 60 -23.61 -9.02 -2.01
N PHE A 61 -23.69 -8.64 -3.28
CA PHE A 61 -22.51 -8.43 -4.10
C PHE A 61 -21.63 -7.30 -3.54
N ILE A 62 -22.20 -6.12 -3.27
CA ILE A 62 -21.45 -4.98 -2.70
C ILE A 62 -20.81 -5.36 -1.36
N VAL A 63 -21.58 -5.99 -0.47
CA VAL A 63 -21.09 -6.44 0.84
C VAL A 63 -19.96 -7.47 0.68
N ALA A 64 -20.10 -8.41 -0.25
CA ALA A 64 -19.04 -9.39 -0.53
C ALA A 64 -17.74 -8.71 -1.01
N MET A 65 -17.85 -7.70 -1.87
CA MET A 65 -16.70 -6.92 -2.32
C MET A 65 -16.03 -6.23 -1.13
N LEU A 66 -16.79 -5.51 -0.30
CA LEU A 66 -16.25 -4.83 0.88
C LEU A 66 -15.55 -5.79 1.83
N MET A 67 -16.14 -6.97 2.07
CA MET A 67 -15.53 -8.01 2.90
C MET A 67 -14.20 -8.50 2.32
N ALA A 68 -14.16 -8.79 1.01
CA ALA A 68 -12.94 -9.27 0.35
C ALA A 68 -11.82 -8.21 0.31
N LEU A 69 -12.16 -6.92 0.32
CA LEU A 69 -11.21 -5.81 0.27
C LEU A 69 -10.62 -5.45 1.63
N THR A 70 -11.34 -5.76 2.71
CA THR A 70 -10.95 -5.31 4.07
C THR A 70 -9.55 -5.77 4.45
N PRO A 71 -9.15 -7.05 4.27
CA PRO A 71 -7.79 -7.47 4.64
C PRO A 71 -6.70 -6.74 3.85
N ILE A 72 -6.91 -6.53 2.55
CA ILE A 72 -5.95 -5.83 1.67
C ILE A 72 -5.78 -4.38 2.11
N ALA A 73 -6.89 -3.69 2.40
CA ALA A 73 -6.84 -2.32 2.87
C ALA A 73 -6.11 -2.20 4.21
N VAL A 74 -6.33 -3.15 5.13
CA VAL A 74 -5.64 -3.17 6.42
C VAL A 74 -4.14 -3.43 6.24
N HIS A 75 -3.74 -4.45 5.47
CA HIS A 75 -2.33 -4.76 5.24
C HIS A 75 -1.60 -3.63 4.51
N ALA A 76 -2.22 -3.01 3.51
CA ALA A 76 -1.67 -1.85 2.82
C ALA A 76 -1.51 -0.64 3.76
N SER A 77 -2.46 -0.43 4.68
CA SER A 77 -2.40 0.67 5.64
C SER A 77 -1.35 0.50 6.75
N GLN A 78 -0.86 -0.73 6.96
CA GLN A 78 0.15 -1.05 7.97
C GLN A 78 1.58 -0.90 7.45
N GLN A 79 1.77 -0.63 6.16
CA GLN A 79 3.11 -0.37 5.62
C GLN A 79 3.61 0.97 6.17
N ASN A 80 4.83 1.01 6.70
CA ASN A 80 5.47 2.25 7.15
C ASN A 80 6.78 2.41 6.38
N ALA A 81 7.15 3.64 6.08
CA ALA A 81 8.40 3.92 5.36
C ALA A 81 9.62 3.47 6.17
N SER A 82 9.60 3.69 7.48
CA SER A 82 10.62 3.20 8.39
C SER A 82 10.75 1.68 8.38
N LEU A 83 9.63 0.96 8.26
CA LEU A 83 9.64 -0.49 8.13
C LEU A 83 10.21 -0.94 6.79
N ILE A 84 9.86 -0.26 5.68
CA ILE A 84 10.37 -0.57 4.33
C ILE A 84 11.88 -0.33 4.26
N ALA A 85 12.34 0.80 4.80
CA ALA A 85 13.74 1.20 4.78
C ALA A 85 14.62 0.34 5.70
N PHE A 86 14.10 -0.09 6.86
CA PHE A 86 14.90 -0.61 7.97
C PHE A 86 14.41 -1.96 8.53
N SER A 87 13.75 -2.80 7.72
CA SER A 87 13.16 -4.08 8.19
C SER A 87 14.19 -5.12 8.62
N THR A 88 15.40 -5.10 8.04
CA THR A 88 16.34 -6.23 8.11
C THR A 88 17.65 -5.84 8.79
N TYR A 89 18.27 -4.76 8.35
CA TYR A 89 19.51 -4.25 8.91
C TYR A 89 19.61 -2.76 8.66
N ASN A 90 20.01 -2.01 9.69
CA ASN A 90 20.07 -0.55 9.61
C ASN A 90 21.42 -0.05 9.12
N HIS A 91 22.36 -0.91 8.69
CA HIS A 91 23.67 -0.52 8.11
C HIS A 91 24.34 0.69 8.78
N ASN A 92 24.24 0.83 10.11
CA ASN A 92 24.70 2.00 10.89
C ASN A 92 24.11 3.37 10.49
N TYR A 93 22.98 3.41 9.77
CA TYR A 93 22.22 4.63 9.45
C TYR A 93 21.82 5.43 10.67
N ASP A 94 21.61 4.78 11.81
CA ASP A 94 21.34 5.45 13.06
C ASP A 94 22.51 6.35 13.48
N GLU A 95 23.75 5.88 13.36
CA GLU A 95 24.96 6.68 13.59
C GLU A 95 25.14 7.76 12.52
N TYR A 96 24.84 7.46 11.26
CA TYR A 96 24.97 8.42 10.17
C TYR A 96 24.03 9.62 10.34
N ILE A 97 22.74 9.34 10.54
CA ILE A 97 21.73 10.38 10.75
C ILE A 97 21.99 11.13 12.06
N TYR A 98 22.44 10.44 13.11
CA TYR A 98 22.87 11.07 14.36
C TYR A 98 24.02 12.07 14.12
N SER A 99 25.06 11.65 13.40
CA SER A 99 26.24 12.49 13.12
C SER A 99 25.90 13.72 12.30
N ALA A 100 25.04 13.58 11.28
CA ALA A 100 24.58 14.69 10.45
C ALA A 100 23.64 15.65 11.20
N THR A 101 22.85 15.13 12.14
CA THR A 101 21.90 15.94 12.91
C THR A 101 22.60 16.74 14.02
N LEU A 102 23.54 16.13 14.75
CA LEU A 102 24.23 16.79 15.86
C LEU A 102 25.64 17.28 15.51
N LYS A 103 26.05 17.16 14.25
CA LYS A 103 27.34 17.63 13.71
C LYS A 103 28.53 17.09 14.52
N THR A 104 28.56 15.78 14.72
CA THR A 104 29.67 15.12 15.42
C THR A 104 30.92 15.10 14.53
N SER A 105 32.09 14.74 15.10
CA SER A 105 33.38 14.68 14.38
C SER A 105 33.35 13.88 13.08
N ASP A 106 32.46 12.89 13.02
CA ASP A 106 32.38 11.93 11.91
C ASP A 106 31.54 12.47 10.73
N TYR A 107 30.93 13.66 10.87
CA TYR A 107 30.18 14.33 9.82
C TYR A 107 30.98 15.50 9.23
N HIS A 108 31.05 15.55 7.90
CA HIS A 108 31.74 16.60 7.16
C HIS A 108 30.74 17.38 6.29
N SER A 109 30.53 18.65 6.65
CA SER A 109 29.73 19.61 5.85
C SER A 109 30.54 20.11 4.66
N VAL A 110 29.93 20.19 3.48
CA VAL A 110 30.56 20.74 2.26
C VAL A 110 29.93 22.09 1.89
N ASP A 111 28.66 22.10 1.48
CA ASP A 111 27.96 23.33 1.09
C ASP A 111 26.83 23.73 2.07
N GLY A 112 26.74 23.06 3.21
CA GLY A 112 25.81 23.42 4.28
C GLY A 112 25.52 22.27 5.21
N ASP A 113 24.48 22.43 6.02
CA ASP A 113 24.02 21.45 7.00
C ASP A 113 22.51 21.21 6.87
N LEU A 114 21.98 20.24 7.62
CA LEU A 114 20.54 20.03 7.77
C LEU A 114 19.81 21.26 8.35
N SER A 115 20.51 22.20 9.01
CA SER A 115 19.96 23.49 9.44
C SER A 115 19.60 24.42 8.27
N ASN A 116 20.24 24.27 7.11
CA ASN A 116 19.98 25.09 5.92
C ASN A 116 18.70 24.67 5.19
N LEU A 117 18.18 23.48 5.50
CA LEU A 117 16.94 22.96 4.95
C LEU A 117 15.77 23.34 5.85
N THR A 118 14.90 24.23 5.37
CA THR A 118 13.72 24.68 6.09
C THR A 118 12.46 24.11 5.47
N LEU A 119 11.66 23.42 6.27
CA LEU A 119 10.32 22.97 5.91
C LEU A 119 9.32 24.10 6.15
N ASN A 120 8.63 24.51 5.09
CA ASN A 120 7.57 25.51 5.12
C ASN A 120 6.46 25.16 4.14
N ASP A 121 5.20 25.17 4.59
CA ASP A 121 4.00 24.95 3.76
C ASP A 121 4.12 23.72 2.83
N ASN A 122 4.52 22.57 3.39
CA ASN A 122 4.71 21.30 2.68
C ASN A 122 5.81 21.33 1.61
N LYS A 123 6.78 22.22 1.74
CA LYS A 123 7.96 22.27 0.89
C LYS A 123 9.22 22.45 1.71
N VAL A 124 10.32 21.91 1.22
CA VAL A 124 11.65 22.18 1.77
C VAL A 124 12.36 23.19 0.89
N SER A 125 12.83 24.28 1.48
CA SER A 125 13.72 25.23 0.82
C SER A 125 15.12 25.10 1.42
N GLY A 126 16.14 25.04 0.57
CA GLY A 126 17.54 25.11 0.98
C GLY A 126 18.14 26.48 0.76
N GLU A 127 18.82 27.02 1.76
CA GLU A 127 19.64 28.23 1.65
C GLU A 127 21.13 27.85 1.70
N PHE A 128 21.78 27.76 0.53
CA PHE A 128 23.18 27.36 0.39
C PHE A 128 24.07 28.53 -0.02
N THR A 129 25.33 28.49 0.41
CA THR A 129 26.28 29.60 0.26
C THR A 129 27.17 29.49 -0.98
N THR A 130 27.43 28.29 -1.49
CA THR A 130 28.25 28.12 -2.70
C THR A 130 27.42 27.82 -3.94
N ASN A 131 28.06 27.90 -5.11
CA ASN A 131 27.40 27.69 -6.40
C ASN A 131 27.03 26.21 -6.53
N ASN A 132 25.81 25.93 -6.99
CA ASN A 132 25.31 24.59 -7.31
C ASN A 132 26.40 23.70 -7.94
N ASP A 133 26.54 22.48 -7.44
CA ASP A 133 27.25 21.40 -8.13
C ASP A 133 26.47 20.95 -9.37
N PHE A 134 27.18 20.36 -10.33
CA PHE A 134 26.59 19.93 -11.60
C PHE A 134 26.96 18.50 -11.96
N VAL A 135 25.98 17.77 -12.50
CA VAL A 135 26.17 16.47 -13.14
C VAL A 135 25.59 16.53 -14.55
N ILE A 136 26.21 15.81 -15.49
CA ILE A 136 25.66 15.65 -16.83
C ILE A 136 24.74 14.42 -16.78
N ASP A 137 23.46 14.62 -17.08
CA ASP A 137 22.49 13.53 -17.08
C ASP A 137 22.67 12.57 -18.27
N SER A 138 21.92 11.48 -18.27
CA SER A 138 21.89 10.50 -19.37
C SER A 138 21.46 11.09 -20.73
N THR A 139 20.88 12.29 -20.76
CA THR A 139 20.51 13.02 -21.98
C THR A 139 21.56 14.05 -22.42
N GLY A 140 22.61 14.27 -21.63
CA GLY A 140 23.66 15.25 -21.88
C GLY A 140 23.35 16.65 -21.35
N GLU A 141 22.30 16.82 -20.55
CA GLU A 141 21.95 18.09 -19.91
C GLU A 141 22.69 18.27 -18.59
N LEU A 142 23.07 19.52 -18.28
CA LEU A 142 23.64 19.88 -16.98
C LEU A 142 22.52 19.96 -15.94
N VAL A 143 22.64 19.17 -14.88
CA VAL A 143 21.69 19.10 -13.78
C VAL A 143 22.35 19.63 -12.51
N GLU A 144 21.74 20.67 -11.96
CA GLU A 144 22.20 21.38 -10.77
C GLU A 144 21.70 20.71 -9.48
N PHE A 145 22.59 20.56 -8.50
CA PHE A 145 22.28 20.12 -7.15
C PHE A 145 23.25 20.75 -6.14
N ASN A 146 22.98 20.62 -4.86
CA ASN A 146 23.85 21.06 -3.77
C ASN A 146 24.29 19.84 -2.96
N TYR A 147 25.59 19.64 -2.83
CA TYR A 147 26.17 18.59 -1.98
C TYR A 147 26.31 19.11 -0.54
N ILE A 148 25.43 18.65 0.34
CA ILE A 148 25.35 19.18 1.71
C ILE A 148 26.52 18.64 2.53
N GLY A 149 26.73 17.31 2.55
CA GLY A 149 27.80 16.70 3.32
C GLY A 149 27.73 15.18 3.35
N TYR A 150 28.66 14.58 4.07
CA TYR A 150 28.82 13.13 4.15
C TYR A 150 29.29 12.65 5.53
N HIS A 151 29.03 11.38 5.83
CA HIS A 151 29.54 10.68 7.01
C HIS A 151 30.80 9.88 6.67
N LEU A 152 31.83 10.00 7.51
CA LEU A 152 33.05 9.19 7.46
C LEU A 152 33.08 8.14 8.55
N SER A 153 33.39 6.90 8.16
CA SER A 153 33.74 5.85 9.11
C SER A 153 35.13 5.31 8.82
N LEU A 154 35.76 4.72 9.84
CA LEU A 154 37.07 4.09 9.71
C LEU A 154 36.92 2.69 9.10
N ASN A 155 37.58 2.43 7.97
CA ASN A 155 37.69 1.09 7.42
C ASN A 155 38.65 0.26 8.28
N SER A 156 38.14 -0.78 8.92
CA SER A 156 38.98 -1.73 9.65
C SER A 156 39.89 -2.57 8.75
N GLU A 157 39.58 -2.68 7.45
CA GLU A 157 40.30 -3.56 6.52
C GLU A 157 41.44 -2.85 5.77
N GLU A 158 41.31 -1.55 5.48
CA GLU A 158 42.22 -0.81 4.59
C GLU A 158 42.94 0.38 5.26
N GLU A 159 42.90 0.49 6.59
CA GLU A 159 43.51 1.61 7.36
C GLU A 159 43.26 2.99 6.71
N GLY A 160 41.98 3.33 6.50
CA GLY A 160 41.57 4.59 5.88
C GLY A 160 40.13 4.95 6.19
N TYR A 161 39.72 6.20 5.91
CA TYR A 161 38.33 6.62 6.08
C TYR A 161 37.51 6.31 4.82
N VAL A 162 36.23 6.03 5.01
CA VAL A 162 35.31 5.67 3.94
C VAL A 162 34.05 6.50 4.04
N LYS A 163 33.51 6.91 2.90
CA LYS A 163 32.20 7.54 2.84
C LYS A 163 31.10 6.49 2.93
N ASP A 164 30.21 6.66 3.91
CA ASP A 164 29.12 5.70 4.15
C ASP A 164 27.75 6.25 3.82
N PHE A 165 27.59 7.57 3.96
CA PHE A 165 26.33 8.24 3.78
C PHE A 165 26.52 9.63 3.19
N GLU A 166 25.70 9.98 2.22
CA GLU A 166 25.74 11.28 1.55
C GLU A 166 24.40 12.00 1.59
N ILE A 167 24.46 13.34 1.65
CA ILE A 167 23.29 14.20 1.74
C ILE A 167 23.34 15.22 0.60
N PHE A 168 22.25 15.25 -0.18
CA PHE A 168 22.09 16.13 -1.34
C PHE A 168 20.81 16.98 -1.21
N TYR A 169 20.81 18.11 -1.89
CA TYR A 169 19.60 18.88 -2.16
C TYR A 169 19.51 19.25 -3.65
N ALA A 170 18.35 19.10 -4.27
CA ALA A 170 18.12 19.50 -5.66
C ALA A 170 16.72 20.07 -5.85
N SER A 171 16.51 20.91 -6.86
CA SER A 171 15.16 21.33 -7.26
C SER A 171 14.33 20.12 -7.72
N ASP A 172 12.99 20.19 -7.70
CA ASP A 172 12.12 19.04 -8.05
C ASP A 172 12.37 18.48 -9.46
N GLU A 173 12.65 19.36 -10.42
CA GLU A 173 12.96 18.99 -11.80
C GLU A 173 14.29 18.22 -11.86
N ASN A 174 15.33 18.78 -11.23
CA ASN A 174 16.66 18.20 -11.20
C ASN A 174 16.70 16.89 -10.41
N ALA A 175 15.99 16.83 -9.27
CA ALA A 175 15.85 15.64 -8.46
C ALA A 175 15.30 14.46 -9.26
N THR A 176 14.32 14.69 -10.13
CA THR A 176 13.76 13.63 -10.96
C THR A 176 14.76 13.10 -11.98
N LYS A 177 15.55 13.99 -12.61
CA LYS A 177 16.62 13.61 -13.55
C LYS A 177 17.73 12.83 -12.82
N LEU A 178 18.21 13.37 -11.70
CA LEU A 178 19.23 12.74 -10.85
C LEU A 178 18.79 11.37 -10.35
N ILE A 179 17.56 11.18 -9.89
CA ILE A 179 17.06 9.86 -9.48
C ILE A 179 17.10 8.85 -10.63
N ASN A 180 16.72 9.27 -11.84
CA ASN A 180 16.77 8.37 -12.99
C ASN A 180 18.20 8.00 -13.33
N ASP A 181 19.13 8.95 -13.30
CA ASP A 181 20.54 8.67 -13.52
C ASP A 181 21.15 7.82 -12.42
N PHE A 182 20.83 8.07 -11.14
CA PHE A 182 21.26 7.23 -10.01
C PHE A 182 20.77 5.79 -10.13
N ASN A 183 19.59 5.57 -10.72
CA ASN A 183 19.07 4.22 -10.95
C ASN A 183 19.63 3.57 -12.22
N LEU A 184 20.07 4.35 -13.22
CA LEU A 184 20.65 3.86 -14.47
C LEU A 184 22.16 3.62 -14.36
N ALA A 185 22.85 4.44 -13.57
CA ALA A 185 24.23 4.27 -13.19
C ALA A 185 24.30 3.23 -12.07
N GLU A 186 24.23 1.93 -12.43
CA GLU A 186 24.68 0.87 -11.53
C GLU A 186 26.09 1.24 -11.02
N ASN A 187 26.18 1.65 -9.74
CA ASN A 187 27.40 1.72 -8.93
C ASN A 187 28.48 2.78 -9.23
N THR A 188 28.17 3.93 -9.83
CA THR A 188 29.18 5.02 -9.87
C THR A 188 28.55 6.40 -9.90
N PHE A 189 28.00 6.87 -8.78
CA PHE A 189 28.08 8.30 -8.53
C PHE A 189 29.37 8.58 -7.77
N ARG A 190 30.45 8.79 -8.52
CA ARG A 190 31.69 9.36 -7.98
C ARG A 190 31.57 10.86 -8.13
N TYR A 191 31.17 11.55 -7.06
CA TYR A 191 31.40 12.99 -6.99
C TYR A 191 32.92 13.20 -6.94
N ASN A 192 33.52 13.41 -8.11
CA ASN A 192 34.88 13.91 -8.20
C ASN A 192 34.84 15.37 -7.76
N SER A 193 35.07 15.60 -6.47
CA SER A 193 35.43 16.92 -5.92
C SER A 193 36.82 17.31 -6.44
N ALA A 194 36.98 17.48 -7.74
CA ALA A 194 38.23 17.95 -8.34
C ALA A 194 38.38 19.48 -8.22
N THR A 195 37.42 20.17 -7.61
CA THR A 195 37.33 21.64 -7.60
C THR A 195 37.05 22.30 -6.26
N SER A 196 36.98 21.56 -5.16
CA SER A 196 37.08 22.18 -3.83
C SER A 196 38.49 21.98 -3.29
N ASP A 197 39.16 23.09 -3.00
CA ASP A 197 40.39 23.24 -2.22
C ASP A 197 40.19 22.72 -0.78
N VAL A 198 39.62 21.53 -0.60
CA VAL A 198 39.80 20.76 0.62
C VAL A 198 41.14 20.07 0.44
N ASP A 199 42.21 20.83 0.69
CA ASP A 199 43.51 20.28 1.01
C ASP A 199 43.30 19.32 2.19
N PHE A 200 43.10 18.04 1.89
CA PHE A 200 43.31 16.99 2.86
C PHE A 200 44.81 17.04 3.16
N GLU A 201 45.20 17.82 4.17
CA GLU A 201 46.54 17.84 4.72
C GLU A 201 46.90 16.40 5.13
N SER A 202 47.51 15.67 4.21
CA SER A 202 48.37 14.52 4.42
C SER A 202 48.03 13.63 5.62
N LYS A 203 47.12 12.65 5.47
CA LYS A 203 47.43 11.24 5.82
C LYS A 203 46.38 10.16 5.57
N ASP A 204 45.11 10.47 5.31
CA ASP A 204 44.12 9.40 5.15
C ASP A 204 43.38 9.55 3.81
N ALA A 205 43.74 8.71 2.84
CA ALA A 205 43.04 8.67 1.56
C ALA A 205 41.60 8.20 1.82
N VAL A 206 40.61 9.07 1.58
CA VAL A 206 39.20 8.70 1.67
C VAL A 206 38.89 7.71 0.54
N ILE A 207 38.51 6.50 0.90
CA ILE A 207 38.19 5.42 -0.04
C ILE A 207 36.75 5.63 -0.51
N ASP A 208 36.59 5.78 -1.81
CA ASP A 208 35.29 6.00 -2.45
C ASP A 208 34.61 4.64 -2.73
N ARG A 209 33.46 4.40 -2.10
CA ARG A 209 32.67 3.16 -2.25
C ARG A 209 31.20 3.47 -2.50
N ASP A 210 30.49 2.49 -3.06
CA ASP A 210 29.04 2.57 -3.16
C ASP A 210 28.44 2.76 -1.76
N CYS A 211 27.81 3.91 -1.57
CA CYS A 211 27.29 4.34 -0.29
C CYS A 211 25.81 4.71 -0.42
N SER A 212 25.19 4.96 0.72
CA SER A 212 23.78 5.30 0.77
C SER A 212 23.60 6.80 0.76
N PHE A 213 22.46 7.28 0.28
CA PHE A 213 22.25 8.72 0.27
C PHE A 213 20.81 9.11 0.51
N ILE A 214 20.65 10.33 1.01
CA ILE A 214 19.36 11.02 1.05
C ILE A 214 19.46 12.27 0.18
N MET A 215 18.48 12.43 -0.70
CA MET A 215 18.32 13.63 -1.50
C MET A 215 17.01 14.31 -1.09
N PHE A 216 17.14 15.54 -0.63
CA PHE A 216 16.01 16.43 -0.40
C PHE A 216 15.70 17.19 -1.68
N SER A 217 14.42 17.32 -2.00
CA SER A 217 13.93 18.23 -3.04
C SER A 217 12.88 19.16 -2.47
N GLU A 218 12.35 20.08 -3.28
CA GLU A 218 11.39 21.07 -2.81
C GLU A 218 10.10 20.42 -2.33
N SER A 219 9.54 19.46 -3.06
CA SER A 219 8.28 18.80 -2.72
C SER A 219 8.43 17.35 -2.25
N THR A 220 9.56 16.72 -2.54
CA THR A 220 9.81 15.31 -2.23
C THR A 220 11.15 15.06 -1.56
N PHE A 221 11.32 13.88 -0.99
CA PHE A 221 12.64 13.36 -0.64
C PHE A 221 12.82 11.97 -1.23
N TYR A 222 14.06 11.59 -1.45
CA TYR A 222 14.44 10.28 -1.95
C TYR A 222 15.57 9.71 -1.08
N ILE A 223 15.45 8.45 -0.70
CA ILE A 223 16.50 7.72 0.01
C ILE A 223 16.90 6.53 -0.86
N TYR A 224 18.19 6.45 -1.10
CA TYR A 224 18.84 5.27 -1.63
C TYR A 224 19.54 4.53 -0.48
N ILE A 225 19.18 3.27 -0.31
CA ILE A 225 19.73 2.41 0.74
C ILE A 225 20.60 1.37 0.06
N PHE A 226 21.90 1.39 0.33
CA PHE A 226 22.83 0.40 -0.22
C PHE A 226 22.39 -1.01 0.20
N ASN A 227 22.17 -1.89 -0.77
CA ASN A 227 21.60 -3.23 -0.59
C ASN A 227 20.21 -3.26 0.10
N GLY A 228 19.48 -2.15 0.08
CA GLY A 228 18.13 -2.02 0.64
C GLY A 228 17.07 -1.64 -0.39
N GLN A 229 15.91 -1.20 0.09
CA GLN A 229 14.85 -0.68 -0.76
C GLN A 229 14.86 0.84 -0.79
N ASN A 230 14.89 1.40 -2.00
CA ASN A 230 14.81 2.84 -2.21
C ASN A 230 13.42 3.34 -1.84
N LEU A 231 13.38 4.52 -1.22
CA LEU A 231 12.15 5.12 -0.73
C LEU A 231 11.99 6.53 -1.28
N ARG A 232 10.77 6.86 -1.70
CA ARG A 232 10.38 8.23 -2.06
C ARG A 232 9.15 8.65 -1.27
N GLY A 233 9.19 9.85 -0.70
CA GLY A 233 8.01 10.46 -0.07
C GLY A 233 7.91 11.94 -0.36
N ASP A 234 6.82 12.55 0.10
CA ASP A 234 6.49 13.95 -0.09
C ASP A 234 6.29 14.66 1.25
N TYR A 235 6.25 15.99 1.24
CA TYR A 235 6.02 16.74 2.48
C TYR A 235 4.56 17.15 2.70
N LEU A 236 3.61 16.62 1.92
CA LEU A 236 2.20 17.04 1.97
C LEU A 236 1.50 16.69 3.28
N SER A 237 2.08 15.78 4.07
CA SER A 237 1.53 15.32 5.34
C SER A 237 2.09 16.06 6.55
N PHE A 238 3.05 16.97 6.35
CA PHE A 238 3.54 17.82 7.44
C PHE A 238 2.54 18.94 7.73
N THR A 239 2.55 19.40 8.98
CA THR A 239 1.71 20.52 9.44
C THR A 239 2.55 21.62 10.07
N GLU A 240 3.87 21.43 10.06
CA GLU A 240 4.84 22.28 10.72
C GLU A 240 5.36 23.28 9.69
N ASN A 241 5.40 24.55 10.09
CA ASN A 241 5.84 25.65 9.25
C ASN A 241 7.09 26.30 9.85
N ASN A 242 8.04 26.65 8.99
CA ASN A 242 9.32 27.26 9.35
C ASN A 242 10.13 26.43 10.36
N VAL A 243 10.23 25.13 10.12
CA VAL A 243 10.99 24.21 10.96
C VAL A 243 12.14 23.63 10.14
N THR A 244 13.37 23.72 10.65
CA THR A 244 14.52 23.13 9.95
C THR A 244 14.53 21.62 10.07
N ILE A 245 15.07 20.90 9.08
CA ILE A 245 15.18 19.44 9.13
C ILE A 245 16.02 19.02 10.35
N GLU A 246 17.11 19.72 10.66
CA GLU A 246 17.89 19.48 11.87
C GLU A 246 17.05 19.56 13.15
N SER A 247 16.18 20.57 13.28
CA SER A 247 15.31 20.73 14.46
C SER A 247 14.22 19.66 14.58
N LEU A 248 13.77 19.09 13.44
CA LEU A 248 12.86 17.94 13.44
C LEU A 248 13.54 16.68 13.96
N LEU A 249 14.77 16.44 13.53
CA LEU A 249 15.52 15.24 13.88
C LEU A 249 16.09 15.31 15.30
N SER A 250 16.43 16.51 15.79
CA SER A 250 16.94 16.73 17.15
C SER A 250 15.85 16.91 18.23
N ARG A 251 14.56 16.78 17.86
CA ARG A 251 13.44 16.99 18.77
C ARG A 251 13.49 16.03 19.96
N ASN A 252 13.30 16.56 21.18
CA ASN A 252 13.29 15.77 22.41
C ASN A 252 14.58 14.96 22.66
N VAL A 253 15.69 15.28 22.00
CA VAL A 253 16.99 14.72 22.36
C VAL A 253 17.34 15.25 23.75
N ILE A 254 17.20 14.39 24.76
CA ILE A 254 17.50 14.72 26.15
C ILE A 254 19.01 14.96 26.27
N GLU A 255 19.42 15.91 27.11
CA GLU A 255 20.78 15.99 27.64
C GLU A 255 21.04 14.78 28.55
N SER A 256 21.20 13.61 27.95
CA SER A 256 21.66 12.38 28.58
C SER A 256 23.15 12.20 28.32
N ASP A 257 23.90 11.75 29.32
CA ASP A 257 25.32 11.38 29.14
C ASP A 257 25.46 10.11 28.28
N ASP A 258 24.39 9.33 28.11
CA ASP A 258 24.40 8.12 27.28
C ASP A 258 24.23 8.43 25.80
N ARG A 259 25.32 8.23 25.02
CA ARG A 259 25.34 8.37 23.55
C ARG A 259 24.28 7.51 22.89
N ASN A 260 24.09 6.26 23.32
CA ASN A 260 23.16 5.34 22.66
C ASN A 260 21.72 5.83 22.76
N VAL A 261 21.36 6.51 23.86
CA VAL A 261 20.03 7.10 24.03
C VAL A 261 19.82 8.25 23.03
N LYS A 262 20.84 9.08 22.79
CA LYS A 262 20.77 10.18 21.82
C LYS A 262 20.65 9.67 20.38
N VAL A 263 21.51 8.71 19.99
CA VAL A 263 21.48 8.06 18.67
C VAL A 263 20.10 7.48 18.39
N ASN A 264 19.56 6.68 19.32
CA ASN A 264 18.22 6.09 19.17
C ASN A 264 17.11 7.14 19.11
N THR A 265 17.22 8.24 19.85
CA THR A 265 16.22 9.32 19.82
C THR A 265 16.19 10.03 18.47
N VAL A 266 17.37 10.43 17.97
CA VAL A 266 17.50 11.05 16.64
C VAL A 266 17.00 10.10 15.55
N PHE A 267 17.38 8.82 15.62
CA PHE A 267 16.96 7.84 14.64
C PHE A 267 15.45 7.55 14.69
N ASN A 268 14.83 7.57 15.86
CA ASN A 268 13.37 7.46 15.98
C ASN A 268 12.65 8.70 15.43
N ASN A 269 13.19 9.90 15.62
CA ASN A 269 12.65 11.10 14.98
C ASN A 269 12.80 11.03 13.46
N PHE A 270 13.91 10.49 12.96
CA PHE A 270 14.10 10.25 11.54
C PHE A 270 13.08 9.24 11.00
N LYS A 271 12.84 8.12 11.67
CA LYS A 271 11.75 7.19 11.32
C LYS A 271 10.39 7.88 11.27
N SER A 272 10.09 8.72 12.26
CA SER A 272 8.85 9.50 12.29
C SER A 272 8.76 10.50 11.13
N PHE A 273 9.87 11.12 10.75
CA PHE A 273 9.95 11.97 9.57
C PHE A 273 9.64 11.15 8.31
N LEU A 274 10.30 9.99 8.10
CA LEU A 274 10.02 9.12 6.95
C LEU A 274 8.57 8.66 6.88
N ASP A 275 8.01 8.23 8.02
CA ASP A 275 6.64 7.74 8.09
C ASP A 275 5.62 8.86 7.82
N THR A 276 5.90 10.08 8.28
CA THR A 276 5.07 11.25 7.98
C THR A 276 5.16 11.60 6.50
N SER A 277 6.37 11.67 5.95
CA SER A 277 6.59 12.00 4.54
C SER A 277 6.03 10.94 3.58
N TYR A 278 5.94 9.68 3.99
CA TYR A 278 5.40 8.61 3.15
C TYR A 278 3.87 8.47 3.25
N LYS A 279 3.22 9.12 4.21
CA LYS A 279 1.79 8.93 4.50
C LYS A 279 0.88 9.25 3.32
N HIS A 280 1.17 10.29 2.54
CA HIS A 280 0.38 10.61 1.35
C HIS A 280 0.52 9.52 0.27
N ASN A 281 1.75 9.10 -0.02
CA ASN A 281 2.04 8.00 -0.94
C ASN A 281 1.38 6.69 -0.51
N LEU A 282 1.38 6.38 0.79
CA LEU A 282 0.69 5.24 1.35
C LEU A 282 -0.81 5.27 1.11
N VAL A 283 -1.47 6.40 1.40
CA VAL A 283 -2.91 6.54 1.22
C VAL A 283 -3.25 6.40 -0.26
N ARG A 284 -2.51 7.07 -1.14
CA ARG A 284 -2.69 6.99 -2.59
C ARG A 284 -2.48 5.56 -3.10
N GLY A 285 -1.39 4.90 -2.69
CA GLY A 285 -1.07 3.52 -3.03
C GLY A 285 -2.15 2.54 -2.57
N THR A 286 -2.64 2.71 -1.33
CA THR A 286 -3.73 1.91 -0.77
C THR A 286 -5.00 2.04 -1.61
N TRP A 287 -5.40 3.26 -1.99
CA TRP A 287 -6.58 3.48 -2.82
C TRP A 287 -6.45 2.89 -4.23
N ILE A 288 -5.26 3.01 -4.85
CA ILE A 288 -4.99 2.39 -6.14
C ILE A 288 -5.10 0.87 -6.04
N GLN A 289 -4.48 0.26 -5.02
CA GLN A 289 -4.50 -1.20 -4.82
C GLN A 289 -5.92 -1.73 -4.55
N VAL A 290 -6.68 -1.01 -3.70
CA VAL A 290 -8.09 -1.31 -3.45
C VAL A 290 -8.89 -1.18 -4.74
N GLY A 291 -8.68 -0.13 -5.52
CA GLY A 291 -9.37 0.10 -6.80
C GLY A 291 -9.13 -1.01 -7.83
N ILE A 292 -7.87 -1.41 -8.01
CA ILE A 292 -7.50 -2.53 -8.88
C ILE A 292 -8.17 -3.81 -8.42
N THR A 293 -8.14 -4.09 -7.11
CA THR A 293 -8.73 -5.31 -6.55
C THR A 293 -10.25 -5.34 -6.72
N VAL A 294 -10.94 -4.21 -6.48
CA VAL A 294 -12.37 -4.07 -6.77
C VAL A 294 -12.63 -4.43 -8.23
N GLY A 295 -11.86 -3.83 -9.15
CA GLY A 295 -11.99 -4.07 -10.60
C GLY A 295 -11.85 -5.55 -10.96
N VAL A 296 -10.84 -6.23 -10.42
CA VAL A 296 -10.61 -7.67 -10.63
C VAL A 296 -11.74 -8.52 -10.05
N ASN A 297 -12.14 -8.29 -8.79
CA ASN A 297 -13.18 -9.07 -8.14
C ASN A 297 -14.55 -8.89 -8.80
N VAL A 298 -14.89 -7.65 -9.20
CA VAL A 298 -16.10 -7.35 -9.98
C VAL A 298 -16.02 -8.05 -11.34
N GLY A 299 -14.91 -7.89 -12.06
CA GLY A 299 -14.69 -8.48 -13.38
C GLY A 299 -14.86 -10.01 -13.36
N ILE A 300 -14.22 -10.67 -12.40
CA ILE A 300 -14.32 -12.13 -12.21
C ILE A 300 -15.74 -12.54 -11.82
N THR A 301 -16.42 -11.74 -11.00
CA THR A 301 -17.81 -12.02 -10.64
C THR A 301 -18.74 -11.98 -11.86
N LEU A 302 -18.53 -11.01 -12.75
CA LEU A 302 -19.27 -10.90 -14.01
C LEU A 302 -18.92 -12.04 -14.98
N ILE A 303 -17.64 -12.39 -15.12
CA ILE A 303 -17.20 -13.51 -15.96
C ILE A 303 -17.81 -14.83 -15.49
N LEU A 304 -17.79 -15.12 -14.19
CA LEU A 304 -18.40 -16.33 -13.65
C LEU A 304 -19.93 -16.32 -13.76
N GLY A 305 -20.57 -15.15 -13.67
CA GLY A 305 -21.99 -14.98 -14.03
C GLY A 305 -22.29 -15.32 -15.49
N LEU A 306 -21.41 -14.92 -16.41
CA LEU A 306 -21.47 -15.31 -17.82
C LEU A 306 -21.23 -16.81 -18.02
N ILE A 307 -20.28 -17.42 -17.30
CA ILE A 307 -20.03 -18.87 -17.35
C ILE A 307 -21.28 -19.64 -16.91
N LEU A 308 -21.93 -19.22 -15.82
CA LEU A 308 -23.21 -19.80 -15.37
C LEU A 308 -24.27 -19.71 -16.48
N PHE A 309 -24.35 -18.59 -17.19
CA PHE A 309 -25.25 -18.47 -18.33
C PHE A 309 -24.93 -19.48 -19.43
N LEU A 310 -23.67 -19.58 -19.87
CA LEU A 310 -23.26 -20.53 -20.91
C LEU A 310 -23.59 -21.98 -20.52
N MET A 311 -23.35 -22.37 -19.26
CA MET A 311 -23.64 -23.71 -18.76
C MET A 311 -25.14 -24.04 -18.78
N THR A 312 -26.01 -23.07 -18.49
CA THR A 312 -27.47 -23.26 -18.58
C THR A 312 -27.99 -23.36 -20.02
N ARG A 313 -27.20 -23.00 -21.04
CA ARG A 313 -27.60 -23.03 -22.46
C ARG A 313 -27.35 -24.35 -23.18
N GLY A 314 -26.83 -25.37 -22.50
CA GLY A 314 -26.68 -26.71 -23.08
C GLY A 314 -28.01 -27.26 -23.62
N LYS A 315 -27.96 -27.94 -24.78
CA LYS A 315 -29.15 -28.45 -25.51
C LYS A 315 -30.05 -29.35 -24.65
N ASN A 316 -29.44 -30.14 -23.75
CA ASN A 316 -30.12 -31.08 -22.84
C ASN A 316 -30.15 -30.58 -21.38
N ASN A 317 -29.94 -29.28 -21.13
CA ASN A 317 -29.95 -28.75 -19.76
C ASN A 317 -31.39 -28.36 -19.34
N PRO A 318 -31.94 -28.95 -18.26
CA PRO A 318 -33.27 -28.57 -17.74
C PRO A 318 -33.33 -27.10 -17.28
N ASN A 319 -32.19 -26.48 -16.96
CA ASN A 319 -32.09 -25.10 -16.50
C ASN A 319 -32.05 -24.05 -17.64
N ARG A 320 -32.33 -24.43 -18.89
CA ARG A 320 -32.36 -23.52 -20.06
C ARG A 320 -33.38 -22.38 -19.95
N ILE A 321 -34.34 -22.50 -19.04
CA ILE A 321 -35.39 -21.52 -18.75
C ILE A 321 -34.83 -20.27 -18.05
N ILE A 322 -33.66 -20.38 -17.40
CA ILE A 322 -33.02 -19.27 -16.69
C ILE A 322 -32.57 -18.20 -17.70
N LYS A 323 -33.00 -16.95 -17.45
CA LYS A 323 -32.67 -15.79 -18.30
C LYS A 323 -31.27 -15.25 -17.96
N TRP A 324 -30.64 -14.58 -18.92
CA TRP A 324 -29.32 -13.95 -18.78
C TRP A 324 -29.15 -13.18 -17.46
N TYR A 325 -30.04 -12.23 -17.16
CA TYR A 325 -29.93 -11.43 -15.93
C TYR A 325 -30.09 -12.26 -14.65
N GLN A 326 -30.82 -13.38 -14.69
CA GLN A 326 -30.98 -14.25 -13.52
C GLN A 326 -29.67 -14.97 -13.21
N CYS A 327 -28.87 -15.34 -14.22
CA CYS A 327 -27.54 -15.92 -14.01
C CYS A 327 -26.61 -14.97 -13.25
N PHE A 328 -26.63 -13.67 -13.56
CA PHE A 328 -25.88 -12.66 -12.79
C PHE A 328 -26.41 -12.50 -11.37
N LEU A 329 -27.73 -12.52 -11.16
CA LEU A 329 -28.29 -12.48 -9.81
C LEU A 329 -27.88 -13.70 -8.99
N ILE A 330 -27.83 -14.89 -9.59
CA ILE A 330 -27.32 -16.11 -8.94
C ILE A 330 -25.86 -15.93 -8.53
N ALA A 331 -25.02 -15.39 -9.43
CA ALA A 331 -23.62 -15.11 -9.14
C ALA A 331 -23.46 -14.10 -7.98
N PHE A 332 -24.28 -13.05 -7.95
CA PHE A 332 -24.27 -12.05 -6.87
C PHE A 332 -24.75 -12.60 -5.52
N TYR A 333 -25.75 -13.49 -5.50
CA TYR A 333 -26.09 -14.21 -4.27
C TYR A 333 -24.97 -15.18 -3.84
N ALA A 334 -24.22 -15.71 -4.81
CA ALA A 334 -23.13 -16.63 -4.58
C ALA A 334 -21.81 -15.93 -4.17
N SER A 335 -21.65 -14.62 -4.32
CA SER A 335 -20.39 -13.93 -3.97
C SER A 335 -20.20 -13.75 -2.46
N LEU A 336 -21.28 -13.74 -1.66
CA LEU A 336 -21.23 -13.42 -0.23
C LEU A 336 -20.37 -14.38 0.61
N CYS A 337 -20.48 -15.70 0.38
CA CYS A 337 -19.66 -16.69 1.11
C CYS A 337 -18.16 -16.60 0.74
N PRO A 338 -17.77 -16.57 -0.55
CA PRO A 338 -16.40 -16.26 -0.95
C PRO A 338 -15.87 -14.97 -0.32
N GLY A 339 -16.64 -13.88 -0.34
CA GLY A 339 -16.22 -12.62 0.29
C GLY A 339 -15.95 -12.76 1.79
N LEU A 340 -16.80 -13.50 2.51
CA LEU A 340 -16.58 -13.79 3.92
C LEU A 340 -15.37 -14.70 4.16
N LEU A 341 -15.17 -15.72 3.33
CA LEU A 341 -14.00 -16.60 3.43
C LEU A 341 -12.71 -15.83 3.14
N THR A 342 -12.70 -14.97 2.13
CA THR A 342 -11.58 -14.07 1.84
C THR A 342 -11.32 -13.12 2.99
N LEU A 343 -12.35 -12.61 3.67
CA LEU A 343 -12.15 -11.78 4.85
C LEU A 343 -11.42 -12.55 5.95
N VAL A 344 -11.87 -13.75 6.30
CA VAL A 344 -11.26 -14.55 7.37
C VAL A 344 -9.86 -15.02 6.99
N PHE A 345 -9.70 -15.61 5.80
CA PHE A 345 -8.41 -16.14 5.38
C PHE A 345 -7.42 -15.06 4.94
N GLY A 346 -7.88 -13.91 4.44
CA GLY A 346 -7.02 -12.81 4.03
C GLY A 346 -6.32 -12.12 5.20
N PHE A 347 -6.91 -12.13 6.40
CA PHE A 347 -6.19 -11.69 7.60
C PHE A 347 -5.10 -12.67 8.05
N ILE A 348 -5.26 -13.96 7.74
CA ILE A 348 -4.30 -15.01 8.11
C ILE A 348 -3.16 -15.08 7.09
N LEU A 349 -3.47 -14.94 5.81
CA LEU A 349 -2.56 -15.13 4.68
C LEU A 349 -2.37 -13.80 3.95
N SER A 350 -1.45 -12.98 4.45
CA SER A 350 -1.05 -11.73 3.81
C SER A 350 -0.45 -11.99 2.42
N GLY A 351 -0.85 -11.19 1.43
CA GLY A 351 -0.35 -11.21 0.05
C GLY A 351 -1.07 -12.16 -0.92
N MET A 352 -2.01 -12.98 -0.45
CA MET A 352 -2.79 -13.91 -1.29
C MET A 352 -4.29 -13.57 -1.36
N GLU A 353 -4.70 -12.41 -0.87
CA GLU A 353 -6.10 -12.03 -0.65
C GLU A 353 -6.90 -11.97 -1.95
N ILE A 354 -6.31 -11.41 -3.01
CA ILE A 354 -6.94 -11.35 -4.34
C ILE A 354 -7.19 -12.78 -4.84
N MET A 355 -6.17 -13.64 -4.78
CA MET A 355 -6.26 -15.03 -5.23
C MET A 355 -7.29 -15.82 -4.41
N LEU A 356 -7.39 -15.57 -3.10
CA LEU A 356 -8.35 -16.24 -2.23
C LEU A 356 -9.80 -16.00 -2.65
N TYR A 357 -10.16 -14.76 -3.02
CA TYR A 357 -11.50 -14.49 -3.54
C TYR A 357 -11.78 -15.24 -4.84
N VAL A 358 -10.84 -15.19 -5.78
CA VAL A 358 -10.97 -15.86 -7.08
C VAL A 358 -11.13 -17.36 -6.93
N LEU A 359 -10.28 -17.99 -6.10
CA LEU A 359 -10.30 -19.42 -5.89
C LEU A 359 -11.58 -19.86 -5.17
N THR A 360 -11.93 -19.22 -4.06
CA THR A 360 -13.14 -19.59 -3.29
C THR A 360 -14.41 -19.38 -4.11
N PHE A 361 -14.49 -18.31 -4.91
CA PHE A 361 -15.63 -18.09 -5.78
C PHE A 361 -15.66 -19.05 -6.98
N GLY A 362 -14.50 -19.33 -7.58
CA GLY A 362 -14.36 -20.32 -8.65
C GLY A 362 -14.83 -21.71 -8.20
N VAL A 363 -14.34 -22.20 -7.06
CA VAL A 363 -14.76 -23.49 -6.47
C VAL A 363 -16.26 -23.49 -6.21
N ARG A 364 -16.82 -22.39 -5.71
CA ARG A 364 -18.26 -22.29 -5.44
C ARG A 364 -19.11 -22.38 -6.71
N VAL A 365 -18.70 -21.72 -7.78
CA VAL A 365 -19.38 -21.76 -9.08
C VAL A 365 -19.22 -23.12 -9.75
N MET A 366 -18.04 -23.74 -9.66
CA MET A 366 -17.81 -25.13 -10.12
C MET A 366 -18.67 -26.14 -9.35
N TRP A 367 -18.79 -26.00 -8.02
CA TRP A 367 -19.69 -26.85 -7.25
C TRP A 367 -21.15 -26.67 -7.68
N MET A 368 -21.56 -25.42 -7.91
CA MET A 368 -22.91 -25.11 -8.41
C MET A 368 -23.16 -25.73 -9.78
N SER A 369 -22.17 -25.71 -10.67
CA SER A 369 -22.30 -26.28 -12.01
C SER A 369 -22.42 -27.80 -12.00
N VAL A 370 -21.56 -28.49 -11.24
CA VAL A 370 -21.52 -29.96 -11.20
C VAL A 370 -22.74 -30.56 -10.50
N ARG A 371 -23.24 -29.92 -9.44
CA ARG A 371 -24.30 -30.51 -8.60
C ARG A 371 -25.71 -30.06 -8.98
N ASN A 372 -25.90 -28.76 -9.24
CA ASN A 372 -27.24 -28.18 -9.36
C ASN A 372 -27.61 -27.82 -10.81
N LEU A 373 -26.62 -27.48 -11.64
CA LEU A 373 -26.85 -27.08 -13.03
C LEU A 373 -26.46 -28.15 -14.06
N ARG A 374 -26.24 -29.39 -13.61
CA ARG A 374 -25.85 -30.51 -14.47
C ARG A 374 -26.91 -30.82 -15.53
N PRO A 375 -26.51 -31.25 -16.74
CA PRO A 375 -27.43 -31.80 -17.72
C PRO A 375 -28.14 -33.03 -17.16
N ALA A 376 -29.40 -33.25 -17.53
CA ALA A 376 -30.02 -34.54 -17.31
C ALA A 376 -29.41 -35.53 -18.30
N TYR A 377 -28.65 -36.50 -17.80
CA TYR A 377 -28.27 -37.66 -18.60
C TYR A 377 -29.54 -38.49 -18.81
N GLN A 378 -30.01 -38.53 -20.05
CA GLN A 378 -30.99 -39.53 -20.50
C GLN A 378 -30.25 -40.81 -20.86
#